data_AF-A0A4P7LC05-F1
#
_entry.id   AF-A0A4P7LC05-F1
#
_cell.length_a   1.000
_cell.length_b   1.000
_cell.length_c   1.000
_cell.angle_alpha   90.00
_cell.angle_beta   90.00
_cell.angle_gamma   90.00
#
_symmetry.space_group_name_H-M   'P 1'
#
loop_
_entity.id
_entity.type
_entity.pdbx_description
1 polymer ?
#
loop_
_entity_poly.entity_id
_entity_poly.type
_entity_poly.pdbx_seq_one_letter_code
_entity_poly.pdbx_strand_id
1 'polypeptide(L)'
;MIRQFFLTLLLSCACMAHAGPGAHGPNGEHLDAPASAGAAVNAQPIIEAHTETFELVGTLAADELSVMVDRYATNEPVLNGNLEVEFNGIRAQGKLHADFGDYSFTDEKLLRALHRPGNHALVFTLIAGNESDLIEGSLNVVADGHDAGFGAFWKARWPWIIPVALVLAAAAGFVWRRHAGKKS
;
A
#
# COMPACT_ATOMS: atom_id res chain seq x y z
N MET A 1 -31.18 42.78 12.56
CA MET A 1 -30.99 43.89 11.62
C MET A 1 -30.14 43.39 10.46
N ILE A 2 -30.73 43.38 9.25
CA ILE A 2 -30.08 43.61 7.94
C ILE A 2 -29.09 42.50 7.51
N ARG A 3 -29.53 41.43 6.84
CA ARG A 3 -29.68 41.32 5.37
C ARG A 3 -28.52 41.93 4.58
N GLN A 4 -27.73 41.04 3.99
CA GLN A 4 -27.20 41.14 2.63
C GLN A 4 -26.34 42.36 2.30
N PHE A 5 -25.03 42.14 2.17
CA PHE A 5 -24.26 42.89 1.20
C PHE A 5 -23.27 41.96 0.49
N PHE A 6 -23.45 41.90 -0.84
CA PHE A 6 -22.48 41.50 -1.85
C PHE A 6 -22.13 40.02 -2.00
N LEU A 7 -23.13 39.26 -2.47
CA LEU A 7 -22.92 38.40 -3.63
C LEU A 7 -22.54 39.29 -4.83
N THR A 8 -21.34 39.11 -5.38
CA THR A 8 -20.85 39.37 -6.77
C THR A 8 -19.46 40.03 -6.81
N LEU A 9 -18.41 39.21 -6.90
CA LEU A 9 -17.33 39.46 -7.85
C LEU A 9 -16.87 38.11 -8.41
N LEU A 10 -17.57 37.68 -9.46
CA LEU A 10 -17.01 36.84 -10.52
C LEU A 10 -15.68 37.45 -10.96
N LEU A 11 -14.61 36.65 -11.07
CA LEU A 11 -13.85 36.43 -12.31
C LEU A 11 -12.54 35.70 -11.99
N SER A 12 -12.41 34.52 -12.59
CA SER A 12 -11.22 34.16 -13.35
C SER A 12 -9.89 34.10 -12.61
N CYS A 13 -9.54 32.89 -12.17
CA CYS A 13 -8.20 32.40 -12.44
C CYS A 13 -8.31 30.99 -13.00
N ALA A 14 -8.77 30.90 -14.24
CA ALA A 14 -8.46 29.76 -15.07
C ALA A 14 -6.93 29.76 -15.21
N CYS A 15 -6.25 28.83 -14.54
CA CYS A 15 -4.85 28.57 -14.79
C CYS A 15 -4.73 28.14 -16.25
N MET A 16 -4.28 29.06 -17.10
CA MET A 16 -3.89 28.74 -18.46
C MET A 16 -2.69 27.79 -18.38
N ALA A 17 -2.93 26.49 -18.58
CA ALA A 17 -1.89 25.55 -18.92
C ALA A 17 -1.37 25.92 -20.32
N HIS A 18 -0.36 26.78 -20.35
CA HIS A 18 0.44 27.03 -21.54
C HIS A 18 1.38 25.84 -21.72
N ALA A 19 0.95 24.81 -22.45
CA ALA A 19 1.90 23.93 -23.10
C ALA A 19 2.46 24.68 -24.32
N GLY A 20 3.66 25.25 -24.18
CA GLY A 20 4.37 25.88 -25.29
C GLY A 20 4.69 24.85 -26.39
N PRO A 21 4.74 25.25 -27.68
CA PRO A 21 5.17 24.36 -28.74
C PRO A 21 6.67 24.09 -28.62
N GLY A 22 7.04 22.81 -28.50
CA GLY A 22 8.40 22.32 -28.73
C GLY A 22 9.40 22.49 -27.58
N ALA A 23 9.46 21.51 -26.68
CA ALA A 23 10.58 21.34 -25.74
C ALA A 23 11.51 20.19 -26.14
N HIS A 24 11.64 19.92 -27.44
CA HIS A 24 12.61 18.96 -27.95
C HIS A 24 13.57 19.70 -28.90
N GLY A 25 14.76 20.01 -28.40
CA GLY A 25 15.88 20.41 -29.24
C GLY A 25 16.27 19.26 -30.19
N PRO A 26 16.93 19.56 -31.33
CA PRO A 26 17.26 18.55 -32.35
C PRO A 26 18.18 17.43 -31.88
N ASN A 27 18.69 17.48 -30.63
CA ASN A 27 19.55 16.47 -30.04
C ASN A 27 19.05 15.92 -28.68
N GLY A 28 17.75 16.03 -28.38
CA GLY A 28 17.09 15.28 -27.30
C GLY A 28 17.87 15.16 -25.99
N GLU A 29 18.37 16.27 -25.43
CA GLU A 29 19.07 16.22 -24.15
C GLU A 29 18.11 15.74 -23.04
N HIS A 30 18.50 14.63 -22.43
CA HIS A 30 17.73 13.91 -21.42
C HIS A 30 17.67 14.72 -20.12
N LEU A 31 16.59 14.49 -19.37
CA LEU A 31 16.22 15.18 -18.14
C LEU A 31 17.32 15.11 -17.06
N ASP A 32 18.15 16.15 -16.94
CA ASP A 32 19.00 16.43 -15.76
C ASP A 32 18.21 17.18 -14.66
N ALA A 33 16.88 17.07 -14.67
CA ALA A 33 16.13 17.37 -13.46
C ALA A 33 16.49 16.26 -12.45
N PRO A 34 16.83 16.58 -11.17
CA PRO A 34 16.86 15.54 -10.15
C PRO A 34 15.54 14.80 -10.27
N ALA A 35 15.57 13.47 -10.40
CA ALA A 35 14.37 12.66 -10.40
C ALA A 35 13.55 13.15 -9.22
N SER A 36 12.45 13.86 -9.49
CA SER A 36 11.47 14.14 -8.46
C SER A 36 11.15 12.75 -7.94
N ALA A 37 11.56 12.48 -6.71
CA ALA A 37 11.01 11.39 -5.95
C ALA A 37 9.53 11.75 -5.83
N GLY A 38 8.77 11.41 -6.88
CA GLY A 38 7.33 11.36 -6.82
C GLY A 38 7.05 10.57 -5.56
N ALA A 39 6.22 11.14 -4.68
CA ALA A 39 5.77 10.45 -3.49
C ALA A 39 5.50 9.01 -3.89
N ALA A 40 6.26 8.07 -3.34
CA ALA A 40 6.08 6.66 -3.63
C ALA A 40 4.64 6.35 -3.21
N VAL A 41 3.74 6.33 -4.19
CA VAL A 41 2.45 5.72 -4.02
C VAL A 41 2.82 4.29 -3.64
N ASN A 42 2.43 3.86 -2.44
CA ASN A 42 2.62 2.48 -2.01
C ASN A 42 1.80 1.60 -2.97
N ALA A 43 2.37 1.29 -4.12
CA ALA A 43 1.77 0.40 -5.09
C ALA A 43 1.66 -0.97 -4.43
N GLN A 44 0.50 -1.60 -4.57
CA GLN A 44 0.30 -2.95 -4.08
C GLN A 44 1.33 -3.89 -4.72
N PRO A 45 1.88 -4.87 -3.98
CA PRO A 45 2.74 -5.87 -4.57
C PRO A 45 2.03 -6.64 -5.69
N ILE A 46 2.71 -6.81 -6.83
CA ILE A 46 2.19 -7.51 -8.01
C ILE A 46 3.09 -8.72 -8.30
N ILE A 47 2.47 -9.79 -8.77
CA ILE A 47 3.11 -10.98 -9.32
C ILE A 47 2.67 -11.15 -10.77
N GLU A 48 3.63 -11.40 -11.66
CA GLU A 48 3.38 -11.74 -13.06
C GLU A 48 4.08 -13.07 -13.35
N ALA A 49 3.39 -13.96 -14.06
CA ALA A 49 3.92 -15.26 -14.46
C ALA A 49 3.24 -15.74 -15.74
N HIS A 50 3.88 -16.63 -16.48
CA HIS A 50 3.27 -17.25 -17.65
C HIS A 50 3.87 -18.62 -17.94
N THR A 51 3.12 -19.40 -18.69
CA THR A 51 3.53 -20.66 -19.32
C THR A 51 3.30 -20.55 -20.82
N GLU A 52 3.39 -21.65 -21.55
CA GLU A 52 3.04 -21.69 -22.96
C GLU A 52 1.53 -21.49 -23.22
N THR A 53 0.68 -21.79 -22.23
CA THR A 53 -0.79 -21.79 -22.40
C THR A 53 -1.48 -20.66 -21.66
N PHE A 54 -0.93 -20.23 -20.51
CA PHE A 54 -1.58 -19.28 -19.62
C PHE A 54 -0.65 -18.14 -19.22
N GLU A 55 -1.25 -16.99 -18.97
CA GLU A 55 -0.62 -15.84 -18.30
C GLU A 55 -1.36 -15.54 -17.00
N LEU A 56 -0.64 -15.07 -16.00
CA LEU A 56 -1.14 -14.83 -14.65
C LEU A 56 -0.65 -13.47 -14.17
N VAL A 57 -1.59 -12.67 -13.66
CA VAL A 57 -1.31 -11.42 -12.96
C VAL A 57 -2.02 -11.43 -11.62
N GLY A 58 -1.28 -11.30 -10.53
CA GLY A 58 -1.81 -11.23 -9.18
C GLY A 58 -1.49 -9.92 -8.50
N THR A 59 -2.43 -9.38 -7.73
CA THR A 59 -2.24 -8.19 -6.88
C THR A 59 -2.52 -8.55 -5.44
N LEU A 60 -1.56 -8.28 -4.55
CA LEU A 60 -1.74 -8.44 -3.11
C LEU A 60 -2.39 -7.18 -2.53
N ALA A 61 -3.69 -7.25 -2.27
CA ALA A 61 -4.43 -6.29 -1.49
C ALA A 61 -4.35 -6.62 0.02
N ALA A 62 -4.95 -5.75 0.85
CA ALA A 62 -4.87 -5.91 2.30
C ALA A 62 -5.61 -7.16 2.82
N ASP A 63 -6.71 -7.53 2.17
CA ASP A 63 -7.62 -8.59 2.57
C ASP A 63 -7.70 -9.76 1.58
N GLU A 64 -7.01 -9.68 0.44
CA GLU A 64 -6.94 -10.76 -0.54
C GLU A 64 -5.70 -10.69 -1.43
N LEU A 65 -5.35 -11.83 -2.01
CA LEU A 65 -4.58 -11.89 -3.25
C LEU A 65 -5.60 -12.12 -4.38
N SER A 66 -5.78 -11.13 -5.24
CA SER A 66 -6.64 -11.23 -6.43
C SER A 66 -5.78 -11.63 -7.62
N VAL A 67 -6.16 -12.68 -8.34
CA VAL A 67 -5.36 -13.27 -9.43
C VAL A 67 -6.18 -13.42 -10.69
N MET A 68 -5.79 -12.74 -11.75
CA MET A 68 -6.32 -12.93 -13.09
C MET A 68 -5.49 -13.98 -13.83
N VAL A 69 -6.16 -14.82 -14.62
CA VAL A 69 -5.50 -15.82 -15.45
C VAL A 69 -6.15 -15.78 -16.84
N ASP A 70 -5.33 -15.55 -17.86
CA ASP A 70 -5.77 -15.44 -19.24
C ASP A 70 -5.08 -16.51 -20.11
N ARG A 71 -5.66 -16.81 -21.27
CA ARG A 71 -5.02 -17.66 -22.28
C ARG A 71 -3.93 -16.87 -22.99
N TYR A 72 -2.68 -17.34 -22.91
CA TYR A 72 -1.52 -16.63 -23.45
C TYR A 72 -1.67 -16.24 -24.93
N ALA A 73 -2.24 -17.14 -25.75
CA ALA A 73 -2.39 -16.91 -27.18
C ALA A 73 -3.48 -15.88 -27.55
N THR A 74 -4.50 -15.71 -26.71
CA THR A 74 -5.71 -14.94 -27.06
C THR A 74 -6.04 -13.80 -26.09
N ASN A 75 -5.39 -13.74 -24.93
CA ASN A 75 -5.72 -12.86 -23.80
C ASN A 75 -7.19 -13.02 -23.34
N GLU A 76 -7.78 -14.20 -23.57
CA GLU A 76 -9.13 -14.50 -23.09
C GLU A 76 -9.09 -14.99 -21.64
N PRO A 77 -9.93 -14.46 -20.73
CA PRO A 77 -9.91 -14.84 -19.34
C PRO A 77 -10.37 -16.28 -19.10
N VAL A 78 -9.70 -16.97 -18.18
CA VAL A 78 -10.02 -18.35 -17.78
C VAL A 78 -11.07 -18.32 -16.68
N LEU A 79 -12.34 -18.31 -17.07
CA LEU A 79 -13.51 -18.18 -16.17
C LEU A 79 -14.18 -19.51 -15.79
N ASN A 80 -13.52 -20.63 -16.04
CA ASN A 80 -14.04 -21.97 -15.78
C ASN A 80 -12.99 -22.91 -15.16
N GLY A 81 -12.00 -22.33 -14.48
CA GLY A 81 -10.90 -23.05 -13.86
C GLY A 81 -11.03 -23.18 -12.35
N ASN A 82 -10.15 -24.00 -11.81
CA ASN A 82 -9.82 -24.07 -10.40
C ASN A 82 -8.34 -23.67 -10.26
N LEU A 83 -8.06 -22.68 -9.43
CA LEU A 83 -6.70 -22.18 -9.19
C LEU A 83 -6.31 -22.38 -7.72
N GLU A 84 -5.35 -23.28 -7.48
CA GLU A 84 -4.72 -23.46 -6.17
C GLU A 84 -3.39 -22.69 -6.14
N VAL A 85 -3.05 -22.13 -4.98
CA VAL A 85 -1.73 -21.54 -4.72
C VAL A 85 -1.02 -22.32 -3.63
N GLU A 86 0.27 -22.57 -3.83
CA GLU A 86 1.19 -23.10 -2.82
C GLU A 86 2.28 -22.07 -2.50
N PHE A 87 2.49 -21.82 -1.21
CA PHE A 87 3.58 -20.98 -0.71
C PHE A 87 4.08 -21.50 0.64
N ASN A 88 5.36 -21.88 0.73
CA ASN A 88 5.98 -22.38 1.97
C ASN A 88 5.16 -23.49 2.68
N GLY A 89 4.61 -24.42 1.90
CA GLY A 89 3.76 -25.51 2.40
C GLY A 89 2.34 -25.10 2.83
N ILE A 90 1.97 -23.82 2.66
CA ILE A 90 0.58 -23.36 2.76
C ILE A 90 -0.06 -23.58 1.40
N ARG A 91 -1.22 -24.24 1.38
CA ARG A 91 -2.06 -24.39 0.19
C ARG A 91 -3.39 -23.70 0.40
N ALA A 92 -3.86 -22.97 -0.61
CA ALA A 92 -5.15 -22.32 -0.59
C ALA A 92 -5.81 -22.38 -1.96
N GLN A 93 -7.12 -22.54 -1.97
CA GLN A 93 -7.95 -22.53 -3.17
C GLN A 93 -8.49 -21.12 -3.41
N GLY A 94 -8.31 -20.59 -4.62
CA GLY A 94 -8.91 -19.33 -5.03
C GLY A 94 -10.39 -19.49 -5.31
N LYS A 95 -11.21 -18.53 -4.86
CA LYS A 95 -12.61 -18.42 -5.21
C LYS A 95 -12.74 -17.61 -6.50
N LEU A 96 -13.25 -18.24 -7.55
CA LEU A 96 -13.51 -17.56 -8.82
C LEU A 96 -14.63 -16.52 -8.66
N HIS A 97 -14.34 -15.29 -9.07
CA HIS A 97 -15.28 -14.20 -9.26
C HIS A 97 -15.46 -13.96 -10.77
N ALA A 98 -16.30 -14.78 -11.41
CA ALA A 98 -16.43 -14.78 -12.88
C ALA A 98 -16.83 -13.41 -13.47
N ASP A 99 -17.60 -12.59 -12.73
CA ASP A 99 -17.99 -11.24 -13.16
C ASP A 99 -16.83 -10.24 -13.19
N PHE A 100 -15.79 -10.48 -12.38
CA PHE A 100 -14.59 -9.64 -12.26
C PHE A 100 -13.37 -10.23 -12.99
N GLY A 101 -13.42 -11.52 -13.33
CA GLY A 101 -12.37 -12.20 -14.08
C GLY A 101 -11.18 -12.66 -13.24
N ASP A 102 -11.33 -12.74 -11.92
CA ASP A 102 -10.25 -13.07 -11.01
C ASP A 102 -10.57 -14.23 -10.05
N TYR A 103 -9.52 -14.80 -9.49
CA TYR A 103 -9.53 -15.76 -8.40
C TYR A 103 -9.09 -15.04 -7.13
N SER A 104 -9.99 -14.95 -6.15
CA SER A 104 -9.74 -14.32 -4.85
C SER A 104 -9.24 -15.34 -3.83
N PHE A 105 -8.07 -15.09 -3.26
CA PHE A 105 -7.49 -15.87 -2.17
C PHE A 105 -7.56 -15.09 -0.86
N THR A 106 -8.38 -15.56 0.08
CA THR A 106 -8.62 -14.91 1.38
C THR A 106 -8.15 -15.75 2.57
N ASP A 107 -7.40 -16.84 2.34
CA ASP A 107 -6.88 -17.67 3.43
C ASP A 107 -5.94 -16.86 4.33
N GLU A 108 -6.29 -16.76 5.62
CA GLU A 108 -5.56 -15.89 6.53
C GLU A 108 -4.11 -16.30 6.74
N LYS A 109 -3.76 -17.60 6.64
CA LYS A 109 -2.37 -18.05 6.82
C LYS A 109 -1.54 -17.65 5.62
N LEU A 110 -2.08 -17.83 4.41
CA LEU A 110 -1.47 -17.36 3.17
C LEU A 110 -1.25 -15.85 3.22
N LEU A 111 -2.30 -15.06 3.46
CA LEU A 111 -2.20 -13.60 3.47
C LEU A 111 -1.20 -13.09 4.52
N ARG A 112 -1.24 -13.62 5.75
CA ARG A 112 -0.25 -13.25 6.77
C ARG A 112 1.18 -13.59 6.36
N ALA A 113 1.38 -14.64 5.56
CA ALA A 113 2.70 -15.02 5.08
C ALA A 113 3.17 -14.11 3.94
N LEU A 114 2.30 -13.81 2.97
CA LEU A 114 2.61 -12.96 1.82
C LEU A 114 2.85 -11.49 2.21
N HIS A 115 2.16 -10.96 3.21
CA HIS A 115 2.38 -9.57 3.68
C HIS A 115 3.71 -9.35 4.39
N ARG A 116 4.51 -10.40 4.66
CA ARG A 116 5.85 -10.22 5.21
C ARG A 116 6.76 -9.63 4.13
N PRO A 117 7.59 -8.62 4.45
CA PRO A 117 8.57 -8.11 3.50
C PRO A 117 9.51 -9.21 3.01
N GLY A 118 9.80 -9.24 1.71
CA GLY A 118 10.65 -10.24 1.08
C GLY A 118 10.16 -10.63 -0.31
N ASN A 119 10.99 -11.44 -0.97
CA ASN A 119 10.63 -12.07 -2.24
C ASN A 119 10.01 -13.44 -1.98
N HIS A 120 8.77 -13.62 -2.42
CA HIS A 120 8.00 -14.84 -2.22
C HIS A 120 7.87 -15.59 -3.54
N ALA A 121 8.41 -16.82 -3.61
CA ALA A 121 8.17 -17.71 -4.74
C ALA A 121 6.84 -18.45 -4.53
N LEU A 122 5.87 -18.19 -5.40
CA LEU A 122 4.55 -18.82 -5.38
C LEU A 122 4.45 -19.80 -6.54
N VAL A 123 3.76 -20.91 -6.29
CA VAL A 123 3.43 -21.90 -7.32
C VAL A 123 1.91 -21.98 -7.41
N PHE A 124 1.35 -21.71 -8.57
CA PHE A 124 -0.07 -21.86 -8.83
C PHE A 124 -0.31 -23.13 -9.63
N THR A 125 -1.36 -23.88 -9.28
CA THR A 125 -1.85 -25.00 -10.09
C THR A 125 -3.21 -24.63 -10.64
N LEU A 126 -3.31 -24.51 -11.96
CA LEU A 126 -4.56 -24.25 -12.67
C LEU A 126 -5.09 -25.55 -13.25
N ILE A 127 -6.36 -25.85 -13.01
CA ILE A 127 -7.09 -26.91 -13.71
C ILE A 127 -8.26 -26.24 -14.44
N ALA A 128 -8.21 -26.19 -15.78
CA ALA A 128 -9.21 -25.57 -16.63
C ALA A 128 -9.77 -26.62 -17.61
N GLY A 129 -10.93 -27.19 -17.29
CA GLY A 129 -11.50 -28.29 -18.09
C GLY A 129 -10.60 -29.54 -18.06
N ASN A 130 -9.97 -29.86 -19.19
CA ASN A 130 -9.04 -31.00 -19.33
C ASN A 130 -7.57 -30.56 -19.45
N GLU A 131 -7.31 -29.26 -19.25
CA GLU A 131 -5.98 -28.67 -19.21
C GLU A 131 -5.57 -28.50 -17.74
N SER A 132 -4.32 -28.81 -17.44
CA SER A 132 -3.73 -28.60 -16.12
C SER A 132 -2.35 -28.01 -16.30
N ASP A 133 -2.03 -26.98 -15.53
CA ASP A 133 -0.75 -26.30 -15.63
C ASP A 133 -0.23 -25.85 -14.26
N LEU A 134 1.10 -25.75 -14.16
CA LEU A 134 1.82 -25.27 -12.99
C LEU A 134 2.50 -23.94 -13.36
N ILE A 135 2.04 -22.85 -12.74
CA ILE A 135 2.46 -21.49 -13.05
C ILE A 135 3.30 -20.98 -11.88
N GLU A 136 4.61 -20.83 -12.08
CA GLU A 136 5.54 -20.35 -11.06
C GLU A 136 5.77 -18.84 -11.19
N GLY A 137 5.72 -18.11 -10.09
CA GLY A 137 5.94 -16.66 -10.09
C GLY A 137 6.55 -16.14 -8.80
N SER A 138 6.95 -14.87 -8.82
CA SER A 138 7.63 -14.22 -7.70
C SER A 138 6.90 -12.94 -7.29
N LEU A 139 6.46 -12.86 -6.04
CA LEU A 139 5.82 -11.69 -5.44
C LEU A 139 6.82 -10.98 -4.53
N ASN A 140 7.20 -9.75 -4.87
CA ASN A 140 8.12 -8.96 -4.05
C ASN A 140 7.37 -7.95 -3.17
N VAL A 141 7.50 -8.09 -1.85
CA VAL A 141 6.88 -7.21 -0.86
C VAL A 141 7.95 -6.37 -0.19
N VAL A 142 7.86 -5.05 -0.36
CA VAL A 142 8.79 -4.09 0.25
C VAL A 142 8.40 -3.81 1.71
N ALA A 143 9.37 -3.54 2.57
CA ALA A 143 9.10 -3.17 3.95
C ALA A 143 8.52 -1.75 4.01
N ASP A 144 7.39 -1.58 4.71
CA ASP A 144 6.85 -0.27 5.00
C ASP A 144 7.79 0.51 5.95
N GLY A 145 8.43 1.55 5.42
CA GLY A 145 9.33 2.42 6.20
C GLY A 145 8.63 3.30 7.26
N HIS A 146 7.31 3.17 7.42
CA HIS A 146 6.49 4.07 8.25
C HIS A 146 6.42 3.68 9.74
N ASP A 147 6.80 2.46 10.12
CA ASP A 147 6.70 2.00 11.52
C ASP A 147 7.81 2.50 12.45
N ALA A 148 8.90 3.05 11.89
CA ALA A 148 10.07 3.45 12.68
C ALA A 148 9.95 4.86 13.31
N GLY A 149 9.02 5.71 12.86
CA GLY A 149 9.02 7.14 13.21
C GLY A 149 8.33 7.50 14.53
N PHE A 150 7.08 7.05 14.71
CA PHE A 150 6.26 7.45 15.87
C PHE A 150 6.12 6.34 16.91
N GLY A 151 5.84 5.09 16.52
CA GLY A 151 5.61 3.98 17.46
C GLY A 151 6.84 3.64 18.31
N ALA A 152 8.03 3.69 17.72
CA ALA A 152 9.29 3.47 18.41
C ALA A 152 9.61 4.60 19.43
N PHE A 153 9.30 5.85 19.08
CA PHE A 153 9.53 7.01 19.96
C PHE A 153 8.65 6.97 21.21
N TRP A 154 7.37 6.58 21.06
CA TRP A 154 6.42 6.46 22.17
C TRP A 154 6.73 5.26 23.09
N LYS A 155 7.06 4.08 22.55
CA LYS A 155 7.46 2.90 23.36
C LYS A 155 8.76 3.14 24.13
N ALA A 156 9.72 3.89 23.57
CA ALA A 156 11.00 4.17 24.21
C ALA A 156 10.92 5.22 25.33
N ARG A 157 9.96 6.15 25.30
CA ARG A 157 9.84 7.25 26.27
C ARG A 157 8.80 7.04 27.38
N TRP A 158 7.85 6.12 27.23
CA TRP A 158 6.77 5.91 28.22
C TRP A 158 7.25 5.70 29.68
N PRO A 159 8.38 5.02 29.99
CA PRO A 159 8.81 4.81 31.38
C PRO A 159 9.29 6.09 32.07
N TRP A 160 9.67 7.12 31.29
CA TRP A 160 10.24 8.36 31.80
C TRP A 160 9.19 9.43 32.12
N ILE A 161 7.94 9.24 31.66
CA ILE A 161 6.85 10.21 31.89
C ILE A 161 6.44 10.23 33.37
N ILE A 162 6.41 9.07 34.03
CA ILE A 162 6.03 8.91 35.44
C ILE A 162 6.99 9.67 36.39
N PRO A 163 8.33 9.51 36.32
CA PRO A 163 9.24 10.25 37.20
C PRO A 163 9.25 11.76 36.92
N VAL A 164 9.11 12.19 35.66
CA VAL A 164 9.07 13.63 35.31
C VAL A 164 7.81 14.29 35.88
N ALA A 165 6.65 13.63 35.79
CA ALA A 165 5.40 14.14 36.38
C ALA A 165 5.48 14.26 37.91
N LEU A 166 6.13 13.29 38.59
CA LEU A 166 6.34 13.32 40.04
C LEU A 166 7.23 14.48 40.48
N VAL A 167 8.32 14.76 39.76
CA VAL A 167 9.21 15.89 40.06
C VAL A 167 8.50 17.23 39.90
N LEU A 168 7.68 17.38 38.84
CA LEU A 168 6.91 18.61 38.60
C LEU A 168 5.84 18.82 39.69
N ALA A 169 5.14 17.76 40.10
CA ALA A 169 4.16 17.82 41.18
C ALA A 169 4.82 18.20 42.53
N ALA A 170 6.00 17.63 42.83
CA ALA A 170 6.75 17.96 44.03
C ALA A 170 7.25 19.42 44.02
N ALA A 171 7.73 19.91 42.87
CA ALA A 171 8.15 21.30 42.71
C ALA A 171 6.97 22.27 42.88
N ALA A 172 5.82 21.98 42.27
CA ALA A 172 4.61 22.78 42.43
C ALA A 172 4.12 22.82 43.89
N GLY A 173 4.09 21.66 44.56
CA GLY A 173 3.72 21.57 45.98
C GLY A 173 4.68 22.33 46.90
N PHE A 174 5.98 22.33 46.57
CA PHE A 174 7.00 23.05 47.32
C PHE A 174 6.90 24.57 47.17
N VAL A 175 6.67 25.05 45.95
CA VAL A 175 6.41 26.48 45.70
C VAL A 175 5.14 26.93 46.42
N TRP A 176 4.07 26.13 46.36
CA TRP A 176 2.81 26.46 47.03
C TRP A 176 2.95 26.54 48.56
N ARG A 177 3.68 25.60 49.18
CA ARG A 177 4.00 25.65 50.63
C ARG A 177 4.79 26.90 51.03
N ARG A 178 5.73 27.35 50.18
CA ARG A 178 6.53 28.56 50.45
C ARG A 178 5.71 29.85 50.35
N HIS A 179 4.71 29.90 49.47
CA HIS A 179 3.80 31.04 49.38
C HIS A 179 2.73 31.05 50.48
N ALA A 180 2.30 29.88 50.97
CA ALA A 180 1.35 29.78 52.07
C ALA A 180 1.97 30.17 53.44
N GLY A 181 3.26 29.93 53.65
CA GLY A 181 3.97 30.26 54.91
C GLY A 181 4.37 31.74 55.09
N LYS A 182 4.14 32.60 54.09
CA LYS A 182 4.45 34.05 54.15
C LYS A 182 3.25 34.94 54.52
N LYS A 183 2.13 34.35 54.97
CA LYS A 183 0.90 35.05 55.38
C LYS A 183 0.64 35.00 56.89
N SER A 184 1.67 34.84 57.73
CA SER A 184 1.55 35.05 59.17
C SER A 184 2.41 36.21 59.63
#